data_AF-A0A8J3GMV1-F1
#
_entry.id   AF-A0A8J3GMV1-F1
#
_cell.length_a   1.000
_cell.length_b   1.000
_cell.length_c   1.000
_cell.angle_alpha   90.00
_cell.angle_beta   90.00
_cell.angle_gamma   90.00
#
_symmetry.space_group_name_H-M   'P 1'
#
loop_
_entity.id
_entity.type
_entity.pdbx_description
1 polymer ?
#
loop_
_entity_poly.entity_id
_entity_poly.type
_entity_poly.pdbx_seq_one_letter_code
_entity_poly.pdbx_strand_id
1 'polypeptide(L)'
;MPVYGPYERAFSSLTVPRLIHLCELFGIQPLELIFDLAPHLYAETQEEADERRRLIGLIQDLPHSKVHHLVGLLEQVQLQDKAAQTA
;
A
#
# COMPACT_ATOMS: atom_id res chain seq x y z
N MET A 1 -5.95 29.90 -7.15
CA MET A 1 -6.97 29.43 -8.11
C MET A 1 -7.31 27.99 -7.73
N PRO A 2 -8.50 27.69 -7.20
CA PRO A 2 -8.82 26.35 -6.70
C PRO A 2 -9.04 25.41 -7.89
N VAL A 3 -8.10 24.50 -8.11
CA VAL A 3 -8.12 23.52 -9.22
C VAL A 3 -9.22 22.47 -9.02
N TYR A 4 -9.82 22.39 -7.83
CA TYR A 4 -10.82 21.39 -7.44
C TYR A 4 -12.27 21.71 -7.85
N GLY A 5 -12.60 22.97 -8.14
CA GLY A 5 -13.98 23.40 -8.42
C GLY A 5 -14.68 22.76 -9.64
N PRO A 6 -13.95 22.34 -10.70
CA PRO A 6 -14.54 21.58 -11.81
C PRO A 6 -14.75 20.08 -11.52
N TYR A 7 -13.98 19.48 -10.60
CA TYR A 7 -14.12 18.06 -10.23
C TYR A 7 -15.33 17.80 -9.34
N GLU A 8 -15.75 18.78 -8.53
CA GLU A 8 -16.96 18.67 -7.69
C GLU A 8 -18.27 18.79 -8.48
N ARG A 9 -18.24 19.41 -9.67
CA ARG A 9 -19.46 19.78 -10.42
C ARG A 9 -19.68 19.02 -11.72
N ALA A 10 -18.76 18.15 -12.13
CA ALA A 10 -18.89 17.36 -13.35
C ALA A 10 -19.21 15.89 -13.04
N PHE A 11 -20.04 15.30 -13.90
CA PHE A 11 -20.57 13.92 -13.95
C PHE A 11 -19.54 12.76 -13.85
N SER A 12 -18.29 13.01 -13.49
CA SER A 12 -17.24 12.00 -13.36
C SER A 12 -16.68 11.98 -11.94
N SER A 13 -17.32 11.22 -11.05
CA SER A 13 -16.69 10.81 -9.80
C SER A 13 -15.39 10.06 -10.10
N LEU A 14 -14.34 10.34 -9.32
CA LEU A 14 -13.11 9.55 -9.35
C LEU A 14 -13.40 8.21 -8.68
N THR A 15 -13.78 7.22 -9.48
CA THR A 15 -13.99 5.85 -9.02
C THR A 15 -12.66 5.10 -8.93
N VAL A 16 -12.58 4.06 -8.09
CA VAL A 16 -11.39 3.22 -7.96
C VAL A 16 -10.87 2.71 -9.32
N PRO A 17 -11.72 2.22 -10.26
CA PRO A 17 -11.25 1.84 -11.59
C PRO A 17 -10.60 2.99 -12.38
N ARG A 18 -11.16 4.21 -12.29
CA ARG A 18 -10.60 5.40 -12.96
C ARG A 18 -9.25 5.79 -12.34
N LEU A 19 -9.11 5.68 -11.02
CA LEU A 19 -7.85 5.90 -10.34
C LEU A 19 -6.77 4.91 -10.81
N ILE A 20 -7.10 3.61 -10.90
CA ILE A 20 -6.18 2.59 -11.40
C ILE A 20 -5.73 2.92 -12.82
N HIS A 21 -6.67 3.28 -13.69
CA HIS A 21 -6.34 3.66 -15.07
C HIS A 21 -5.43 4.89 -15.16
N LEU A 22 -5.64 5.89 -14.29
CA LEU A 22 -4.72 7.03 -14.21
C LEU A 22 -3.33 6.59 -13.74
N CYS A 23 -3.23 5.73 -12.74
CA CYS A 23 -1.96 5.18 -12.26
C CYS A 23 -1.21 4.47 -13.39
N GLU A 24 -1.90 3.66 -14.21
CA GLU A 24 -1.34 3.02 -15.40
C GLU A 24 -0.82 4.04 -16.42
N LEU A 25 -1.60 5.07 -16.74
CA LEU A 25 -1.21 6.12 -17.70
C LEU A 25 0.03 6.90 -17.25
N PHE A 26 0.18 7.14 -15.95
CA PHE A 26 1.33 7.84 -15.39
C PHE A 26 2.51 6.92 -15.06
N GLY A 27 2.37 5.59 -15.22
CA GLY A 27 3.39 4.62 -14.86
C GLY A 27 3.65 4.55 -13.35
N ILE A 28 2.65 4.93 -12.53
CA ILE A 28 2.73 4.94 -11.07
C ILE A 28 2.04 3.69 -10.54
N GLN A 29 2.64 3.01 -9.57
CA GLN A 29 1.96 1.95 -8.83
C GLN A 29 0.88 2.59 -7.92
N PRO A 30 -0.39 2.17 -7.99
CA PRO A 30 -1.46 2.77 -7.17
C PRO A 30 -1.12 2.77 -5.68
N LEU A 31 -0.40 1.76 -5.22
CA LEU A 31 -0.01 1.64 -3.83
C LEU A 31 1.01 2.70 -3.41
N GLU A 32 2.00 2.98 -4.26
CA GLU A 32 2.99 4.04 -4.02
C GLU A 32 2.31 5.41 -3.92
N LEU A 33 1.32 5.66 -4.78
CA LEU A 33 0.52 6.88 -4.74
C LEU A 33 -0.21 7.04 -3.38
N ILE A 34 -0.76 5.96 -2.83
CA ILE A 34 -1.47 6.02 -1.54
C ILE A 34 -0.46 6.18 -0.39
N PHE A 35 0.71 5.54 -0.44
CA PHE A 35 1.76 5.75 0.55
C PHE A 35 2.20 7.21 0.61
N ASP A 36 2.36 7.88 -0.54
CA ASP A 36 2.79 9.27 -0.60
C ASP A 36 1.69 10.26 -0.19
N LEU A 37 0.41 9.96 -0.48
CA LEU A 37 -0.71 10.89 -0.24
C LEU A 37 -1.46 10.64 1.08
N ALA A 38 -1.46 9.41 1.58
CA ALA A 38 -2.25 8.99 2.73
C ALA A 38 -1.52 7.93 3.57
N PRO A 39 -0.31 8.25 4.11
CA PRO A 39 0.49 7.29 4.88
C PRO A 39 -0.22 6.78 6.14
N HIS A 40 -1.13 7.59 6.71
CA HIS A 40 -1.97 7.25 7.86
C HIS A 40 -2.91 6.05 7.62
N LEU A 41 -3.17 5.67 6.36
CA LEU A 41 -3.93 4.47 6.04
C LEU A 41 -3.13 3.18 6.28
N TYR A 42 -1.80 3.29 6.34
CA TYR A 42 -0.91 2.16 6.50
C TYR A 42 -0.30 2.07 7.88
N ALA A 43 -0.23 3.16 8.65
CA ALA A 43 0.40 3.18 9.96
C ALA A 43 -0.04 4.39 10.80
N GLU A 44 0.21 4.35 12.11
CA GLU A 44 -0.04 5.51 13.00
C GLU A 44 1.09 6.53 12.93
N THR A 45 2.30 6.08 12.60
CA THR A 45 3.50 6.92 12.48
C THR A 45 4.06 6.89 11.06
N GLN A 46 4.73 7.98 10.67
CA GLN A 46 5.38 8.06 9.36
C GLN A 46 6.48 7.00 9.20
N GLU A 47 7.25 6.75 10.26
CA GLU A 47 8.32 5.75 10.27
C GLU A 47 7.79 4.34 9.99
N GLU A 48 6.69 3.96 10.65
CA GLU A 48 6.04 2.67 10.46
C GLU A 48 5.40 2.56 9.05
N ALA A 49 4.90 3.66 8.48
CA ALA A 49 4.42 3.69 7.10
C ALA A 49 5.55 3.47 6.10
N ASP A 50 6.71 4.11 6.31
CA ASP A 50 7.90 3.98 5.46
C ASP A 50 8.48 2.57 5.51
N GLU A 51 8.49 1.93 6.70
CA GLU A 51 8.88 0.53 6.85
C GLU A 51 7.97 -0.41 6.05
N ARG A 52 6.65 -0.21 6.14
CA ARG A 52 5.66 -0.99 5.38
C ARG A 52 5.81 -0.79 3.87
N ARG A 53 6.02 0.46 3.41
CA ARG A 53 6.29 0.76 2.00
C ARG A 53 7.52 -0.01 1.51
N ARG A 54 8.62 0.06 2.28
CA ARG A 54 9.86 -0.63 1.93
C ARG A 54 9.67 -2.14 1.84
N LEU A 55 8.93 -2.74 2.78
CA LEU A 55 8.64 -4.18 2.75
C LEU A 55 7.87 -4.57 1.48
N ILE A 56 6.87 -3.78 1.11
CA ILE A 56 6.05 -4.09 -0.08
C ILE A 56 6.87 -3.96 -1.36
N GLY A 57 7.70 -2.92 -1.48
CA GLY A 57 8.65 -2.80 -2.60
C GLY A 57 9.56 -4.02 -2.73
N LEU A 58 10.14 -4.48 -1.62
CA LEU A 58 10.95 -5.71 -1.62
C LEU A 58 10.15 -6.93 -2.11
N ILE A 59 8.92 -7.10 -1.63
CA ILE A 59 8.06 -8.23 -2.05
C ILE A 59 7.73 -8.18 -3.55
N GLN A 60 7.51 -6.99 -4.12
CA GLN A 60 7.21 -6.84 -5.55
C GLN A 60 8.38 -7.25 -6.45
N ASP A 61 9.62 -7.00 -6.01
CA ASP A 61 10.84 -7.34 -6.76
C ASP A 61 11.27 -8.80 -6.59
N LEU A 62 10.66 -9.54 -5.65
CA LEU A 62 11.02 -10.91 -5.34
C LEU A 62 10.46 -11.88 -6.39
N PRO A 63 11.27 -12.85 -6.88
CA PRO A 63 10.78 -13.87 -7.78
C PRO A 63 9.75 -14.76 -7.05
N HIS A 64 8.70 -15.17 -7.75
CA HIS A 64 7.56 -15.91 -7.19
C HIS A 64 7.98 -17.14 -6.36
N SER A 65 9.06 -17.82 -6.76
CA SER A 65 9.63 -18.98 -6.05
C SER A 65 10.10 -18.69 -4.62
N LYS A 66 10.38 -17.43 -4.28
CA LYS A 66 10.82 -17.00 -2.95
C LYS A 66 9.70 -16.38 -2.11
N VAL A 67 8.64 -15.88 -2.76
CA VAL A 67 7.48 -15.27 -2.07
C VAL A 67 6.81 -16.27 -1.16
N HIS A 68 6.61 -17.51 -1.62
CA HIS A 68 6.00 -18.58 -0.81
C HIS A 68 6.78 -18.85 0.49
N HIS A 69 8.11 -18.85 0.44
CA HIS A 69 8.94 -19.05 1.63
C HIS A 69 8.83 -17.87 2.62
N LEU A 70 8.77 -16.64 2.11
CA LEU A 70 8.59 -15.45 2.95
C LEU A 70 7.24 -15.44 3.66
N VAL A 71 6.16 -15.84 2.98
CA VAL A 71 4.84 -15.95 3.60
C VAL A 71 4.88 -16.92 4.79
N GLY A 72 5.44 -18.11 4.61
CA GLY A 72 5.56 -19.09 5.69
C GLY A 72 6.41 -18.60 6.87
N LEU A 73 7.48 -17.85 6.61
CA LEU A 73 8.30 -17.25 7.68
C LEU A 73 7.51 -16.18 8.45
N LEU A 74 6.77 -15.32 7.76
CA LEU A 74 5.96 -14.27 8.42
C LEU A 74 4.83 -14.88 9.26
N GLU A 75 4.18 -15.93 8.78
CA GLU A 75 3.17 -16.67 9.53
C GLU A 75 3.75 -17.28 10.83
N GLN A 76 4.97 -17.81 10.78
CA GLN A 76 5.65 -18.33 11.97
C GLN A 76 5.95 -17.23 12.99
N VAL A 77 6.45 -16.07 12.53
CA VAL A 77 6.71 -14.91 13.41
C VAL A 77 5.41 -14.47 14.09
N GLN A 78 4.31 -14.35 13.35
CA GLN A 78 3.00 -14.01 13.92
C GLN A 78 2.49 -15.03 14.94
N LEU A 79 2.75 -16.32 14.72
CA LEU A 79 2.36 -17.38 15.64
C LEU A 79 3.13 -17.29 16.96
N GLN A 80 4.43 -17.01 16.88
CA GLN A 80 5.30 -16.83 18.06
C GLN A 80 4.92 -15.59 18.87
N ASP A 81 4.60 -14.50 18.19
CA ASP A 81 4.21 -13.25 18.85
C ASP A 81 2.86 -13.38 19.58
N LYS A 82 1.90 -14.08 18.96
CA LYS A 82 0.63 -14.45 19.63
C LYS A 82 0.85 -15.33 20.84
N ALA A 83 1.75 -16.32 20.76
CA ALA A 83 2.06 -17.20 21.89
C ALA A 83 2.72 -16.43 23.05
N ALA A 84 3.58 -15.45 22.75
CA ALA A 84 4.23 -14.59 23.73
C ALA A 84 3.27 -13.60 24.42
N GLN A 85 2.20 -13.18 23.75
CA GLN A 85 1.17 -12.27 24.31
C GLN A 85 0.12 -12.99 25.18
N THR A 86 0.01 -14.31 25.07
CA THR A 86 -0.90 -15.14 25.88
C THR A 86 -0.27 -15.77 27.12
N ALA A 87 1.03 -15.55 27.34
CA ALA A 87 1.79 -16.04 28.50
C ALA A 87 2.01 -14.91 29.52
#